data_AF-A0A7K0V1N8-F1
#
_entry.id   AF-A0A7K0V1N8-F1
#
_cell.length_a   1.000
_cell.length_b   1.000
_cell.length_c   1.000
_cell.angle_alpha   90.00
_cell.angle_beta   90.00
_cell.angle_gamma   90.00
#
_symmetry.space_group_name_H-M   'P 1'
#
loop_
_entity.id
_entity.type
_entity.pdbx_description
1 polymer ?
#
loop_
_entity_poly.entity_id
_entity_poly.type
_entity_poly.pdbx_seq_one_letter_code
_entity_poly.pdbx_strand_id
1 'polypeptide(L)'
;MKRPIIVGLLPHSERPEAQRLADEASKRLVELGAVVRVLKSDAPELSDFHVDASSFTEGLDIAVSLGGDGTMLRAVDLVSSAGVPVLGVNVGQLGYLAE
;
A
#
# COMPACT_ATOMS: atom_id res chain seq x y z
N MET A 1 0.22 -7.19 -25.38
CA MET A 1 -0.06 -7.52 -23.97
C MET A 1 0.10 -6.25 -23.15
N LYS A 2 -0.87 -5.89 -22.29
CA LYS A 2 -0.70 -4.74 -21.38
C LYS A 2 0.32 -5.10 -20.29
N ARG A 3 1.16 -4.14 -19.89
CA ARG A 3 2.07 -4.32 -18.75
C ARG A 3 1.25 -4.51 -17.46
N PRO A 4 1.75 -5.27 -16.47
CA PRO A 4 1.08 -5.37 -15.17
C PRO A 4 1.03 -4.00 -14.48
N ILE A 5 0.00 -3.79 -13.66
CA ILE A 5 -0.11 -2.63 -12.78
C ILE A 5 0.75 -2.90 -11.54
N ILE A 6 1.53 -1.93 -11.10
CA ILE A 6 2.35 -2.02 -9.90
C ILE A 6 1.68 -1.23 -8.77
N VAL A 7 1.31 -1.92 -7.69
CA VAL A 7 0.56 -1.38 -6.56
C VAL A 7 1.42 -1.41 -5.29
N GLY A 8 1.58 -0.27 -4.64
CA GLY A 8 2.24 -0.18 -3.34
C GLY A 8 1.20 -0.22 -2.24
N LEU A 9 1.26 -1.19 -1.32
CA LEU A 9 0.37 -1.22 -0.16
C LEU A 9 1.12 -0.70 1.08
N LEU A 10 0.50 0.25 1.78
CA LEU A 10 1.02 0.87 2.99
C LEU A 10 0.00 0.70 4.12
N PRO A 11 -0.06 -0.49 4.75
CA PRO A 11 -0.91 -0.67 5.92
C PRO A 11 -0.33 0.00 7.16
N HIS A 12 -1.23 0.34 8.09
CA HIS A 12 -0.84 0.70 9.44
C HIS A 12 -0.17 -0.51 10.13
N SER A 13 1.10 -0.37 10.51
CA SER A 13 1.96 -1.46 10.99
C SER A 13 1.43 -2.17 12.24
N GLU A 14 0.86 -1.42 13.18
CA GLU A 14 0.39 -1.98 14.47
C GLU A 14 -1.10 -2.34 14.49
N ARG A 15 -1.84 -2.12 13.40
CA ARG A 15 -3.30 -2.31 13.38
C ARG A 15 -3.67 -3.66 12.75
N PRO A 16 -4.19 -4.63 13.52
CA PRO A 16 -4.47 -5.97 13.01
C PRO A 16 -5.42 -6.00 11.81
N GLU A 17 -6.45 -5.13 11.80
CA GLU A 17 -7.39 -5.02 10.68
C GLU A 17 -6.70 -4.57 9.39
N ALA A 18 -5.75 -3.64 9.49
CA ALA A 18 -5.02 -3.12 8.32
C ALA A 18 -4.06 -4.18 7.78
N GLN A 19 -3.42 -4.94 8.67
CA GLN A 19 -2.56 -6.07 8.30
C GLN A 19 -3.35 -7.17 7.59
N ARG A 20 -4.51 -7.56 8.12
CA ARG A 20 -5.40 -8.55 7.47
C ARG A 20 -5.86 -8.08 6.10
N LEU A 21 -6.30 -6.82 5.99
CA LEU A 21 -6.75 -6.25 4.72
C LEU A 21 -5.60 -6.19 3.70
N ALA A 22 -4.38 -5.85 4.12
CA ALA A 22 -3.21 -5.86 3.25
C ALA A 22 -2.91 -7.25 2.70
N ASP A 23 -2.99 -8.29 3.53
CA ASP A 23 -2.80 -9.69 3.11
C ASP A 23 -3.84 -10.12 2.07
N GLU A 24 -5.12 -9.89 2.36
CA GLU A 24 -6.23 -10.20 1.45
C GLU A 24 -6.12 -9.43 0.12
N ALA A 25 -5.82 -8.13 0.20
CA ALA A 25 -5.63 -7.28 -0.98
C ALA A 25 -4.42 -7.73 -1.81
N SER A 26 -3.30 -8.09 -1.17
CA SER A 26 -2.09 -8.52 -1.86
C SER A 26 -2.35 -9.77 -2.70
N LYS A 27 -2.98 -10.79 -2.09
CA LYS A 27 -3.38 -12.02 -2.78
C LYS A 27 -4.31 -11.74 -3.94
N ARG A 28 -5.36 -10.93 -3.71
CA ARG A 28 -6.35 -10.63 -4.74
C ARG A 28 -5.77 -9.82 -5.91
N LEU A 29 -4.88 -8.87 -5.63
CA LEU A 29 -4.21 -8.07 -6.66
C LEU A 29 -3.30 -8.94 -7.53
N VAL A 30 -2.57 -9.89 -6.94
CA VAL A 30 -1.76 -10.86 -7.70
C VAL A 30 -2.62 -11.76 -8.59
N GLU A 31 -3.76 -12.25 -8.09
CA GLU A 31 -4.72 -13.02 -8.91
C GLU A 31 -5.22 -12.23 -10.13
N LEU A 32 -5.32 -10.90 -9.99
CA LEU A 32 -5.71 -9.99 -11.07
C LEU A 32 -4.53 -9.61 -12.00
N GLY A 33 -3.33 -10.13 -11.74
CA GLY A 33 -2.13 -9.89 -12.54
C GLY A 33 -1.38 -8.59 -12.20
N ALA A 34 -1.65 -7.99 -11.04
CA ALA A 34 -0.87 -6.86 -10.54
C ALA A 34 0.40 -7.34 -9.83
N VAL A 35 1.40 -6.46 -9.78
CA VAL A 35 2.59 -6.62 -8.94
C VAL A 35 2.36 -5.82 -7.67
N VAL A 36 2.51 -6.45 -6.51
CA VAL A 36 2.33 -5.82 -5.21
C VAL A 36 3.68 -5.55 -4.57
N ARG A 37 3.84 -4.38 -3.97
CA ARG A 37 5.03 -3.97 -3.23
C ARG A 37 4.65 -3.49 -1.84
N VAL A 38 5.40 -3.94 -0.84
CA VAL A 38 5.18 -3.58 0.56
C VAL A 38 6.54 -3.32 1.22
N LEU A 39 6.62 -2.35 2.12
CA LEU A 39 7.81 -2.17 2.94
C LEU A 39 7.75 -3.13 4.13
N LYS A 40 8.88 -3.77 4.44
CA LYS A 40 8.99 -4.70 5.59
C LYS A 40 8.55 -4.07 6.91
N SER A 41 8.79 -2.78 7.11
CA SER A 41 8.39 -2.05 8.31
C SER A 41 6.88 -1.96 8.49
N ASP A 42 6.12 -2.05 7.38
CA ASP A 42 4.69 -1.77 7.37
C ASP A 42 3.87 -3.04 7.49
N ALA A 43 4.35 -4.15 6.94
CA ALA A 43 3.75 -5.47 7.15
C ALA A 43 4.83 -6.55 7.18
N PRO A 44 5.40 -6.86 8.36
CA PRO A 44 6.46 -7.86 8.51
C PRO A 44 6.07 -9.26 8.00
N GLU A 45 4.79 -9.61 8.12
CA GLU A 45 4.24 -10.92 7.73
C GLU A 45 4.04 -11.08 6.21
N LEU A 46 4.16 -10.00 5.42
CA LEU A 46 3.96 -9.99 3.97
C LEU A 46 5.27 -10.15 3.18
N SER A 47 6.13 -11.07 3.60
CA SER A 47 7.50 -11.22 3.08
C SER A 47 7.60 -11.41 1.57
N ASP A 48 6.61 -12.08 0.97
CA ASP A 48 6.59 -12.35 -0.48
C ASP A 48 6.42 -11.09 -1.34
N PHE A 49 6.00 -9.98 -0.72
CA PHE A 49 5.73 -8.70 -1.38
C PHE A 49 6.76 -7.63 -1.01
N HIS A 50 7.77 -7.97 -0.20
CA HIS A 50 8.75 -6.99 0.27
C HIS A 50 9.62 -6.46 -0.86
N VAL A 51 9.84 -5.16 -0.82
CA VAL A 51 10.86 -4.47 -1.64
C VAL A 51 11.69 -3.54 -0.77
N ASP A 52 12.89 -3.24 -1.22
CA ASP A 52 13.71 -2.20 -0.59
C ASP A 52 13.06 -0.84 -0.73
N ALA A 53 13.26 0.02 0.29
CA ALA A 53 12.69 1.36 0.32
C ALA A 53 13.10 2.20 -0.90
N SER A 54 14.33 2.02 -1.41
CA SER A 54 14.82 2.71 -2.59
C SER A 54 14.06 2.37 -3.87
N SER A 55 13.49 1.17 -3.95
CA SER A 55 12.82 0.66 -5.15
C SER A 55 11.30 0.63 -5.03
N PHE A 56 10.76 1.07 -3.89
CA PHE A 56 9.32 1.07 -3.64
C PHE A 56 8.55 1.84 -4.71
N THR A 57 8.99 3.07 -5.03
CA THR A 57 8.31 3.98 -5.95
C THR A 57 8.62 3.73 -7.44
N GLU A 58 9.60 2.87 -7.76
CA GLU A 58 10.08 2.70 -9.13
C GLU A 58 9.02 2.12 -10.07
N GLY A 59 8.39 2.96 -10.91
CA GLY A 59 7.33 2.53 -11.82
C GLY A 59 6.01 2.19 -11.12
N LEU A 60 5.82 2.65 -9.88
CA LEU A 60 4.59 2.46 -9.11
C LEU A 60 3.43 3.18 -9.78
N ASP A 61 2.33 2.48 -10.05
CA ASP A 61 1.14 3.07 -10.70
C ASP A 61 0.19 3.71 -9.68
N ILE A 62 0.14 3.16 -8.46
CA ILE A 62 -0.69 3.67 -7.36
C ILE A 62 -0.15 3.19 -6.01
N ALA A 63 -0.26 4.06 -5.00
CA ALA A 63 -0.06 3.72 -3.61
C ALA A 63 -1.41 3.63 -2.89
N VAL A 64 -1.60 2.60 -2.08
CA VAL A 64 -2.83 2.38 -1.30
C VAL A 64 -2.48 2.42 0.18
N SER A 65 -2.95 3.45 0.87
CA SER A 65 -2.85 3.58 2.32
C SER A 65 -3.98 2.80 2.98
N LEU A 66 -3.67 1.85 3.87
CA LEU A 66 -4.67 1.09 4.63
C LEU A 66 -4.56 1.47 6.11
N GLY A 67 -5.35 2.44 6.55
CA GLY A 67 -5.19 3.01 7.89
C GLY A 67 -6.07 4.23 8.12
N GLY A 68 -5.58 5.22 8.87
CA GLY A 68 -6.25 6.51 9.03
C GLY A 68 -5.45 7.65 8.38
N ASP A 69 -5.78 8.89 8.73
CA ASP A 69 -5.16 10.09 8.18
C ASP A 69 -3.62 10.09 8.31
N GLY A 70 -3.09 9.63 9.44
CA GLY A 70 -1.63 9.53 9.64
C GLY A 70 -0.96 8.54 8.68
N THR A 71 -1.63 7.44 8.34
CA THR A 71 -1.15 6.47 7.34
C THR A 71 -1.20 7.08 5.94
N MET A 72 -2.26 7.84 5.63
CA MET A 72 -2.42 8.48 4.33
C MET A 72 -1.39 9.59 4.11
N LEU A 73 -1.16 10.45 5.11
CA LEU A 73 -0.13 11.49 5.04
C LEU A 73 1.26 10.90 4.84
N ARG A 74 1.56 9.80 5.56
CA ARG A 74 2.81 9.06 5.36
C ARG A 74 2.92 8.48 3.93
N ALA A 75 1.84 7.94 3.39
CA ALA A 75 1.84 7.44 2.01
C ALA A 75 2.10 8.56 1.00
N VAL A 76 1.46 9.72 1.16
CA VAL A 76 1.71 10.91 0.33
C VAL A 76 3.15 11.37 0.44
N ASP A 77 3.71 11.47 1.65
CA ASP A 77 5.10 11.85 1.87
C ASP A 77 6.06 10.91 1.11
N LEU A 78 5.83 9.60 1.19
CA LEU A 78 6.67 8.59 0.54
C LEU A 78 6.66 8.67 -0.99
N VAL A 79 5.52 8.96 -1.61
CA VAL A 79 5.34 8.78 -3.07
C VAL A 79 5.15 10.07 -3.86
N SER A 80 4.95 11.21 -3.19
CA SER A 80 4.66 12.50 -3.82
C SER A 80 5.74 12.95 -4.82
N SER A 81 7.02 12.77 -4.47
CA SER A 81 8.15 13.13 -5.34
C SER A 81 8.19 12.32 -6.65
N ALA A 82 7.61 11.12 -6.64
CA ALA A 82 7.48 10.25 -7.80
C ALA A 82 6.19 10.51 -8.61
N GLY A 83 5.33 11.43 -8.17
CA GLY A 83 4.05 11.75 -8.84
C GLY A 83 3.04 10.61 -8.82
N VAL A 84 3.18 9.67 -7.88
CA VAL A 84 2.30 8.49 -7.78
C VAL A 84 1.01 8.87 -7.07
N PRO A 85 -0.18 8.52 -7.61
CA PRO A 85 -1.44 8.77 -6.94
C PRO A 85 -1.59 7.92 -5.67
N VAL A 86 -2.29 8.45 -4.68
CA VAL A 86 -2.59 7.78 -3.41
C VAL A 86 -4.09 7.53 -3.29
N LEU A 87 -4.46 6.28 -2.98
CA LEU A 87 -5.81 5.88 -2.57
C LEU A 87 -5.81 5.60 -1.06
N GLY A 88 -6.69 6.25 -0.30
CA GLY A 88 -6.82 6.04 1.13
C GLY A 88 -7.99 5.10 1.44
N VAL A 89 -7.72 4.00 2.14
CA VAL A 89 -8.77 3.12 2.69
C VAL A 89 -8.77 3.28 4.20
N ASN A 90 -9.88 3.78 4.73
CA ASN A 90 -10.06 3.97 6.17
C ASN A 90 -10.26 2.62 6.86
N VAL A 91 -9.36 2.26 7.78
CA VAL A 91 -9.43 1.00 8.55
C VAL A 91 -9.74 1.31 10.02
N GLY A 92 -11.03 1.35 10.38
CA GLY A 92 -11.51 1.63 11.74
C GLY A 92 -12.77 2.50 11.80
N GLN A 93 -12.86 3.39 12.80
CA GLN A 93 -13.87 4.46 12.83
C GLN A 93 -13.58 5.50 11.74
N LEU A 94 -14.64 6.05 11.15
CA LEU A 94 -14.59 7.00 10.03
C LEU A 94 -13.62 8.18 10.33
N GLY A 95 -12.50 8.24 9.63
CA GLY A 95 -11.56 9.38 9.63
C GLY A 95 -12.00 10.47 8.64
N TYR A 96 -11.26 11.57 8.54
CA TYR A 96 -11.65 12.71 7.68
C TYR A 96 -11.14 12.59 6.23
N LEU A 97 -10.03 11.89 5.98
CA LEU A 97 -9.33 11.95 4.68
C LEU A 97 -9.46 10.70 3.79
N ALA A 98 -10.03 9.60 4.26
CA ALA A 98 -10.11 8.38 3.46
C ALA A 98 -11.52 8.11 2.92
N GLU A 99 -11.61 8.07 1.59
CA GLU A 99 -12.70 7.56 0.74
C GLU A 99 -12.10 6.76 -0.43
#